data_AF-A0A7X8ZLY6-F1
#
_entry.id   AF-A0A7X8ZLY6-F1
#
_cell.length_a   1.000
_cell.length_b   1.000
_cell.length_c   1.000
_cell.angle_alpha   90.00
_cell.angle_beta   90.00
_cell.angle_gamma   90.00
#
_symmetry.space_group_name_H-M   'P 1'
#
loop_
_entity.id
_entity.type
_entity.pdbx_description
1 polymer ?
#
loop_
_entity_poly.entity_id
_entity_poly.type
_entity_poly.pdbx_seq_one_letter_code
_entity_poly.pdbx_strand_id
1 'polypeptide(L)'
;ARRGHASGNYKADISRYVIAWILGIEWDPYMVENTNDLHSSVGDYSGKYFETRGAKPFEYWLAQQMDAITKYEMDHYNYIRPMSFTNWPTTDILEHPSNFQDSEDLVSIDPNVIYTKEEMDLAGQFASYHVYPYYPDFLNVEERYVNYVDHRGENNNYAGYLNHLNSVHRLPILVAEFGIPASRGLTHENPYGWNQGFKSEKEQGEILSRLYEDILEENMLGGLIFTWQDEWFKRTWNTMDYDNPDRRPFWSNAQTNEQQFGLLSFDRHKINIDGDTNEWQTEPLYYKNQGAMKGLYVDHDERYLYIRLDYSDVGKGYPVILLDILPDQGNFFVKDNNSIQFSDGIDFIINLNDEPRILIDQYYDFFTYMYAYHLEMIEKPEPELNKNRGVFSEIHYVLSREYISDDGEVLMAFSSHETGKLREGNANPDSEDYDSLVDFYINDEGGLELRIPWLLIQSRDPSQKEFIGNVHENGLEASQIVDEIFIGALYVDDTGTVLDSFPSIENNVLNDLSAYTWDDWDLPEYQERLKQSYYIIQDLFED
;
A
#
# COMPACT_ATOMS: atom_id res chain seq x y z
N ALA A 1 9.95 -25.20 -20.20
CA ALA A 1 9.06 -24.70 -19.14
C ALA A 1 7.70 -25.37 -19.27
N ARG A 2 7.08 -25.78 -18.15
CA ARG A 2 5.66 -26.20 -18.09
C ARG A 2 4.94 -25.15 -17.25
N ARG A 3 3.76 -24.68 -17.70
CA ARG A 3 2.97 -23.69 -16.94
C ARG A 3 2.69 -24.22 -15.53
N GLY A 4 2.87 -23.35 -14.52
CA GLY A 4 2.70 -23.71 -13.11
C GLY A 4 3.88 -24.47 -12.47
N HIS A 5 5.00 -24.64 -13.18
CA HIS A 5 6.21 -25.25 -12.61
C HIS A 5 7.40 -24.31 -12.77
N ALA A 6 8.17 -24.16 -11.68
CA ALA A 6 9.46 -23.50 -11.72
C ALA A 6 10.34 -24.12 -12.82
N SER A 7 10.99 -23.29 -13.62
CA SER A 7 11.86 -23.74 -14.69
C SER A 7 12.95 -22.72 -14.96
N GLY A 8 14.12 -23.20 -15.36
CA GLY A 8 15.28 -22.35 -15.60
C GLY A 8 16.56 -23.16 -15.58
N ASN A 9 17.68 -22.50 -15.87
CA ASN A 9 19.00 -23.08 -15.71
C ASN A 9 19.60 -22.58 -14.38
N TYR A 10 19.56 -23.42 -13.35
CA TYR A 10 20.18 -23.14 -12.06
C TYR A 10 21.69 -23.43 -12.15
N LYS A 11 22.49 -22.37 -12.33
CA LYS A 11 23.95 -22.48 -12.56
C LYS A 11 24.79 -22.30 -11.29
N ALA A 12 24.18 -21.86 -10.20
CA ALA A 12 24.85 -21.64 -8.92
C ALA A 12 24.44 -22.74 -7.92
N ASP A 13 25.43 -23.30 -7.23
CA ASP A 13 25.20 -24.22 -6.11
C ASP A 13 25.22 -23.42 -4.80
N ILE A 14 24.03 -23.27 -4.20
CA ILE A 14 23.84 -22.61 -2.91
C ILE A 14 23.69 -23.60 -1.75
N SER A 15 23.84 -24.90 -1.96
CA SER A 15 23.48 -25.95 -0.99
C SER A 15 24.14 -25.78 0.38
N ARG A 16 25.37 -25.29 0.45
CA ARG A 16 26.10 -24.98 1.69
C ARG A 16 25.52 -23.80 2.50
N TYR A 17 24.70 -22.96 1.87
CA TYR A 17 24.05 -21.81 2.47
C TYR A 17 22.57 -22.07 2.79
N VAL A 18 22.00 -23.19 2.30
CA VAL A 18 20.62 -23.58 2.62
C VAL A 18 20.60 -24.16 4.04
N ILE A 19 19.92 -23.45 4.95
CA ILE A 19 19.84 -23.83 6.37
C ILE A 19 18.57 -24.61 6.71
N ALA A 20 17.49 -24.44 5.96
CA ALA A 20 16.19 -25.09 6.18
C ALA A 20 15.32 -25.05 4.92
N TRP A 21 14.20 -25.79 4.94
CA TRP A 21 13.13 -25.70 3.95
C TRP A 21 11.83 -25.22 4.60
N ILE A 22 11.17 -24.24 3.97
CA ILE A 22 9.79 -23.84 4.28
C ILE A 22 8.96 -24.09 3.02
N LEU A 23 7.95 -24.96 3.14
CA LEU A 23 7.11 -25.38 2.01
C LEU A 23 5.85 -24.51 1.90
N GLY A 24 5.49 -24.17 0.67
CA GLY A 24 4.24 -23.48 0.36
C GLY A 24 4.33 -21.97 0.51
N ILE A 25 3.16 -21.37 0.60
CA ILE A 25 2.87 -19.95 0.84
C ILE A 25 1.66 -19.91 1.79
N GLU A 26 1.03 -18.74 1.97
CA GLU A 26 -0.27 -18.61 2.62
C GLU A 26 -1.32 -19.47 1.90
N TRP A 27 -1.92 -20.43 2.62
CA TRP A 27 -2.86 -21.39 2.05
C TRP A 27 -4.26 -20.81 2.00
N ASP A 28 -4.93 -20.98 0.86
CA ASP A 28 -6.34 -20.64 0.70
C ASP A 28 -7.21 -21.53 1.63
N PRO A 29 -7.98 -20.94 2.58
CA PRO A 29 -8.73 -21.69 3.58
C PRO A 29 -9.74 -22.67 2.96
N TYR A 30 -10.45 -22.26 1.91
CA TYR A 30 -11.43 -23.13 1.23
C TYR A 30 -10.78 -24.34 0.55
N MET A 31 -9.58 -24.17 -0.01
CA MET A 31 -8.80 -25.27 -0.58
C MET A 31 -8.41 -26.30 0.49
N VAL A 32 -8.01 -25.83 1.67
CA VAL A 32 -7.64 -26.68 2.81
C VAL A 32 -8.86 -27.44 3.33
N GLU A 33 -9.98 -26.74 3.57
CA GLU A 33 -11.25 -27.35 4.01
C GLU A 33 -11.73 -28.42 3.02
N ASN A 34 -11.82 -28.08 1.73
CA ASN A 34 -12.26 -29.01 0.71
C ASN A 34 -11.32 -30.22 0.56
N THR A 35 -10.00 -30.03 0.77
CA THR A 35 -9.06 -31.16 0.82
C THR A 35 -9.35 -32.07 2.01
N ASN A 36 -9.64 -31.50 3.18
CA ASN A 36 -9.97 -32.26 4.37
C ASN A 36 -11.28 -33.06 4.21
N ASP A 37 -12.29 -32.48 3.56
CA ASP A 37 -13.57 -33.15 3.34
C ASP A 37 -13.47 -34.31 2.35
N LEU A 38 -12.87 -34.06 1.18
CA LEU A 38 -12.75 -35.04 0.10
C LEU A 38 -11.89 -36.25 0.49
N HIS A 39 -10.95 -36.06 1.42
CA HIS A 39 -9.98 -37.06 1.82
C HIS A 39 -10.12 -37.51 3.28
N SER A 40 -11.25 -37.23 3.93
CA SER A 40 -11.54 -37.51 5.36
C SER A 40 -11.30 -38.95 5.84
N SER A 41 -11.14 -39.91 4.93
CA SER A 41 -10.86 -41.32 5.24
C SER A 41 -9.37 -41.72 5.19
N VAL A 42 -8.46 -40.79 4.89
CA VAL A 42 -7.03 -41.11 4.65
C VAL A 42 -6.28 -41.58 5.92
N GLY A 43 -6.71 -41.13 7.09
CA GLY A 43 -6.05 -41.44 8.37
C GLY A 43 -4.69 -40.77 8.51
N ASP A 44 -3.79 -41.37 9.30
CA ASP A 44 -2.45 -40.84 9.52
C ASP A 44 -1.42 -41.27 8.46
N TYR A 45 -0.49 -40.37 8.15
CA TYR A 45 0.66 -40.63 7.29
C TYR A 45 1.78 -41.32 8.07
N SER A 46 2.46 -42.29 7.45
CA SER A 46 3.65 -42.91 8.02
C SER A 46 4.71 -43.09 6.93
N GLY A 47 5.58 -42.08 6.81
CA GLY A 47 6.74 -42.05 5.93
C GLY A 47 8.02 -42.58 6.58
N LYS A 48 9.15 -42.37 5.92
CA LYS A 48 10.47 -42.77 6.46
C LYS A 48 10.94 -41.79 7.56
N TYR A 49 10.83 -40.50 7.29
CA TYR A 49 11.33 -39.39 8.08
C TYR A 49 10.23 -38.57 8.77
N PHE A 50 8.98 -38.68 8.31
CA PHE A 50 7.84 -38.02 8.94
C PHE A 50 6.66 -38.97 9.14
N GLU A 51 5.88 -38.72 10.17
CA GLU A 51 4.56 -39.32 10.40
C GLU A 51 3.58 -38.28 10.93
N THR A 52 2.27 -38.56 10.80
CA THR A 52 1.25 -37.75 11.48
C THR A 52 0.57 -38.55 12.59
N ARG A 53 -0.04 -37.83 13.55
CA ARG A 53 -0.86 -38.42 14.62
C ARG A 53 -2.12 -37.59 14.82
N GLY A 54 -3.27 -38.13 14.44
CA GLY A 54 -4.55 -37.40 14.51
C GLY A 54 -4.65 -36.24 13.53
N ALA A 55 -3.94 -36.30 12.40
CA ALA A 55 -3.96 -35.25 11.38
C ALA A 55 -5.28 -35.21 10.60
N LYS A 56 -5.60 -34.03 10.05
CA LYS A 56 -6.56 -33.94 8.95
C LYS A 56 -5.82 -34.27 7.63
N PRO A 57 -6.57 -34.52 6.54
CA PRO A 57 -5.97 -34.90 5.27
C PRO A 57 -4.97 -33.89 4.68
N PHE A 58 -5.11 -32.60 4.99
CA PHE A 58 -4.16 -31.59 4.54
C PHE A 58 -2.79 -31.75 5.23
N GLU A 59 -2.72 -31.94 6.55
CA GLU A 59 -1.45 -32.20 7.24
C GLU A 59 -0.84 -33.54 6.85
N TYR A 60 -1.67 -34.55 6.54
CA TYR A 60 -1.20 -35.79 5.90
C TYR A 60 -0.43 -35.48 4.61
N TRP A 61 -1.00 -34.64 3.74
CA TRP A 61 -0.40 -34.29 2.47
C TRP A 61 0.90 -33.50 2.65
N LEU A 62 0.93 -32.54 3.58
CA LEU A 62 2.13 -31.79 3.95
C LEU A 62 3.24 -32.73 4.44
N ALA A 63 2.94 -33.62 5.39
CA ALA A 63 3.91 -34.59 5.91
C ALA A 63 4.47 -35.49 4.79
N GLN A 64 3.63 -35.88 3.82
CA GLN A 64 4.07 -36.61 2.65
C GLN A 64 5.04 -35.80 1.77
N GLN A 65 4.81 -34.50 1.55
CA GLN A 65 5.73 -33.66 0.79
C GLN A 65 7.06 -33.49 1.54
N MET A 66 7.00 -33.29 2.86
CA MET A 66 8.19 -33.16 3.71
C MET A 66 9.06 -34.42 3.66
N ASP A 67 8.45 -35.61 3.73
CA ASP A 67 9.13 -36.90 3.60
C ASP A 67 9.78 -37.06 2.22
N ALA A 68 9.07 -36.69 1.16
CA ALA A 68 9.57 -36.78 -0.20
C ALA A 68 10.80 -35.90 -0.44
N ILE A 69 10.79 -34.66 0.06
CA ILE A 69 11.92 -33.72 -0.06
C ILE A 69 13.11 -34.22 0.74
N THR A 70 12.89 -34.64 2.00
CA THR A 70 13.95 -35.16 2.86
C THR A 70 14.59 -36.41 2.29
N LYS A 71 13.78 -37.32 1.73
CA LYS A 71 14.28 -38.49 1.01
C LYS A 71 15.11 -38.11 -0.20
N TYR A 72 14.66 -37.12 -0.98
CA TYR A 72 15.42 -36.62 -2.12
C TYR A 72 16.77 -36.04 -1.67
N GLU A 73 16.80 -35.23 -0.61
CA GLU A 73 18.06 -34.67 -0.09
C GLU A 73 19.03 -35.74 0.38
N MET A 74 18.54 -36.74 1.12
CA MET A 74 19.39 -37.84 1.58
C MET A 74 19.91 -38.69 0.41
N ASP A 75 19.03 -39.10 -0.51
CA ASP A 75 19.38 -40.02 -1.60
C ASP A 75 20.34 -39.39 -2.61
N HIS A 76 20.25 -38.08 -2.84
CA HIS A 76 21.04 -37.38 -3.87
C HIS A 76 22.23 -36.60 -3.31
N TYR A 77 22.11 -36.04 -2.12
CA TYR A 77 23.12 -35.15 -1.57
C TYR A 77 23.72 -35.67 -0.25
N ASN A 78 23.11 -36.67 0.38
CA ASN A 78 23.50 -37.14 1.72
C ASN A 78 23.47 -35.98 2.74
N TYR A 79 22.45 -35.13 2.61
CA TYR A 79 22.13 -34.05 3.54
C TYR A 79 20.71 -34.24 4.09
N ILE A 80 20.50 -33.72 5.29
CA ILE A 80 19.20 -33.52 5.89
C ILE A 80 19.21 -32.12 6.54
N ARG A 81 18.10 -31.40 6.43
CA ARG A 81 17.93 -30.04 6.96
C ARG A 81 16.62 -29.92 7.76
N PRO A 82 16.55 -29.01 8.75
CA PRO A 82 15.29 -28.63 9.36
C PRO A 82 14.23 -28.28 8.31
N MET A 83 12.98 -28.65 8.60
CA MET A 83 11.86 -28.45 7.68
C MET A 83 10.65 -27.85 8.37
N SER A 84 9.92 -27.06 7.61
CA SER A 84 8.66 -26.42 7.99
C SER A 84 7.78 -26.24 6.75
N PHE A 85 6.59 -25.69 6.96
CA PHE A 85 5.70 -25.19 5.92
C PHE A 85 5.11 -23.86 6.39
N THR A 86 4.77 -22.99 5.44
CA THR A 86 4.16 -21.69 5.75
C THR A 86 2.77 -21.89 6.33
N ASN A 87 2.48 -21.18 7.41
CA ASN A 87 1.14 -20.94 7.94
C ASN A 87 0.99 -19.43 8.24
N TRP A 88 -0.19 -18.98 8.62
CA TRP A 88 -0.53 -17.59 8.90
C TRP A 88 -1.83 -17.52 9.72
N PRO A 89 -2.17 -16.39 10.36
CA PRO A 89 -3.24 -16.32 11.36
C PRO A 89 -4.60 -16.86 10.90
N THR A 90 -4.92 -16.76 9.61
CA THR A 90 -6.24 -17.15 9.07
C THR A 90 -6.48 -18.66 9.06
N THR A 91 -5.40 -19.45 9.11
CA THR A 91 -5.41 -20.92 9.12
C THR A 91 -4.55 -21.49 10.25
N ASP A 92 -4.31 -20.66 11.28
CA ASP A 92 -3.60 -21.09 12.46
C ASP A 92 -4.41 -22.10 13.29
N ILE A 93 -3.85 -22.53 14.42
CA ILE A 93 -4.44 -23.56 15.28
C ILE A 93 -5.27 -23.00 16.44
N LEU A 94 -5.44 -21.68 16.46
CA LEU A 94 -6.18 -20.97 17.48
C LEU A 94 -7.65 -20.89 17.06
N GLU A 95 -8.52 -20.53 18.00
CA GLU A 95 -9.89 -20.13 17.71
C GLU A 95 -9.97 -18.63 17.97
N HIS A 96 -10.55 -17.88 17.03
CA HIS A 96 -10.67 -16.43 17.08
C HIS A 96 -12.16 -16.04 17.15
N PRO A 97 -12.76 -16.01 18.35
CA PRO A 97 -14.21 -15.79 18.50
C PRO A 97 -14.67 -14.39 18.07
N SER A 98 -13.74 -13.44 17.94
CA SER A 98 -13.99 -12.11 17.39
C SER A 98 -13.85 -12.06 15.87
N ASN A 99 -13.49 -13.17 15.22
CA ASN A 99 -13.55 -13.25 13.77
C ASN A 99 -15.00 -13.29 13.30
N PHE A 100 -15.30 -12.44 12.32
CA PHE A 100 -16.61 -12.34 11.70
C PHE A 100 -16.52 -12.57 10.19
N GLN A 101 -15.34 -12.82 9.62
CA GLN A 101 -15.20 -13.07 8.18
C GLN A 101 -15.19 -14.57 7.89
N ASP A 102 -16.01 -15.01 6.94
CA ASP A 102 -16.25 -16.44 6.64
C ASP A 102 -15.01 -17.22 6.19
N SER A 103 -13.99 -16.55 5.65
CA SER A 103 -12.75 -17.19 5.17
C SER A 103 -11.66 -17.23 6.23
N GLU A 104 -11.64 -16.24 7.11
CA GLU A 104 -10.67 -16.12 8.19
C GLU A 104 -11.08 -17.12 9.29
N ASP A 105 -10.15 -17.88 9.87
CA ASP A 105 -10.47 -18.88 10.91
C ASP A 105 -11.45 -20.00 10.46
N LEU A 106 -11.59 -20.23 9.14
CA LEU A 106 -12.46 -21.28 8.58
C LEU A 106 -11.92 -22.69 8.88
N VAL A 107 -10.60 -22.85 8.79
CA VAL A 107 -9.94 -24.15 8.94
C VAL A 107 -8.52 -24.01 9.47
N SER A 108 -8.20 -24.78 10.50
CA SER A 108 -6.83 -24.85 11.02
C SER A 108 -5.95 -25.84 10.28
N ILE A 109 -4.68 -25.46 10.08
CA ILE A 109 -3.57 -26.33 9.68
C ILE A 109 -2.63 -26.51 10.88
N ASP A 110 -2.58 -27.70 11.47
CA ASP A 110 -1.83 -27.94 12.71
C ASP A 110 -0.44 -28.57 12.48
N PRO A 111 0.68 -27.82 12.60
CA PRO A 111 2.00 -28.44 12.49
C PRO A 111 2.34 -29.38 13.67
N ASN A 112 1.65 -29.29 14.80
CA ASN A 112 1.93 -30.11 15.99
C ASN A 112 1.58 -31.58 15.80
N VAL A 113 0.72 -31.93 14.84
CA VAL A 113 0.36 -33.33 14.53
C VAL A 113 1.40 -34.04 13.68
N ILE A 114 2.39 -33.32 13.12
CA ILE A 114 3.47 -33.89 12.30
C ILE A 114 4.69 -34.17 13.17
N TYR A 115 5.24 -35.38 13.11
CA TYR A 115 6.38 -35.84 13.91
C TYR A 115 7.53 -36.28 13.02
N THR A 116 8.75 -35.96 13.43
CA THR A 116 9.99 -36.44 12.81
C THR A 116 10.27 -37.90 13.18
N LYS A 117 11.08 -38.56 12.36
CA LYS A 117 11.58 -39.93 12.53
C LYS A 117 13.00 -40.06 12.03
N GLU A 118 13.70 -41.07 12.52
CA GLU A 118 15.04 -41.48 12.04
C GLU A 118 16.01 -40.30 12.09
N GLU A 119 16.77 -40.03 11.03
CA GLU A 119 17.73 -38.92 10.99
C GLU A 119 17.08 -37.53 11.09
N MET A 120 15.78 -37.38 10.83
CA MET A 120 15.09 -36.10 11.06
C MET A 120 14.95 -35.76 12.54
N ASP A 121 15.03 -36.73 13.46
CA ASP A 121 15.02 -36.42 14.90
C ASP A 121 16.24 -35.60 15.33
N LEU A 122 17.32 -35.62 14.54
CA LEU A 122 18.52 -34.83 14.77
C LEU A 122 18.43 -33.43 14.16
N ALA A 123 17.84 -33.31 12.96
CA ALA A 123 17.72 -32.03 12.27
C ALA A 123 16.52 -31.21 12.77
N GLY A 124 15.45 -31.89 13.18
CA GLY A 124 14.26 -31.28 13.74
C GLY A 124 13.34 -30.64 12.70
N GLN A 125 12.30 -30.00 13.22
CA GLN A 125 11.31 -29.22 12.48
C GLN A 125 10.89 -28.03 13.33
N PHE A 126 10.31 -27.02 12.70
CA PHE A 126 9.81 -25.81 13.34
C PHE A 126 8.48 -25.42 12.69
N ALA A 127 7.67 -24.62 13.36
CA ALA A 127 6.50 -24.00 12.76
C ALA A 127 6.88 -22.65 12.16
N SER A 128 6.28 -22.27 11.03
CA SER A 128 6.57 -20.99 10.36
C SER A 128 5.27 -20.23 10.17
N TYR A 129 5.22 -18.98 10.64
CA TYR A 129 4.05 -18.12 10.50
C TYR A 129 4.41 -16.79 9.85
N HIS A 130 3.60 -16.34 8.88
CA HIS A 130 3.60 -14.96 8.43
C HIS A 130 2.69 -14.18 9.37
N VAL A 131 3.22 -13.23 10.14
CA VAL A 131 2.45 -12.49 11.15
C VAL A 131 2.71 -11.00 10.99
N TYR A 132 1.64 -10.29 10.65
CA TYR A 132 1.63 -8.83 10.50
C TYR A 132 0.80 -8.21 11.64
N PRO A 133 1.13 -7.00 12.13
CA PRO A 133 0.48 -6.45 13.31
C PRO A 133 -0.94 -5.92 13.07
N TYR A 134 -1.36 -5.81 11.82
CA TYR A 134 -2.58 -5.10 11.40
C TYR A 134 -3.64 -6.01 10.75
N TYR A 135 -3.34 -7.27 10.44
CA TYR A 135 -4.25 -8.19 9.76
C TYR A 135 -3.95 -9.63 10.18
N PRO A 136 -4.97 -10.49 10.38
CA PRO A 136 -6.41 -10.25 10.17
C PRO A 136 -7.05 -9.35 11.23
N ASP A 137 -8.29 -8.90 10.95
CA ASP A 137 -8.99 -7.93 11.80
C ASP A 137 -9.16 -8.37 13.25
N PHE A 138 -9.30 -9.68 13.51
CA PHE A 138 -9.41 -10.21 14.87
C PHE A 138 -8.20 -9.83 15.75
N LEU A 139 -7.01 -9.64 15.17
CA LEU A 139 -5.82 -9.17 15.90
C LEU A 139 -6.02 -7.76 16.47
N ASN A 140 -6.90 -6.96 15.88
CA ASN A 140 -7.10 -5.56 16.24
C ASN A 140 -8.36 -5.32 17.08
N VAL A 141 -9.22 -6.34 17.25
CA VAL A 141 -10.48 -6.19 18.00
C VAL A 141 -10.63 -7.18 19.16
N GLU A 142 -9.95 -8.33 19.12
CA GLU A 142 -10.11 -9.33 20.17
C GLU A 142 -9.49 -8.84 21.50
N GLU A 143 -10.31 -8.77 22.55
CA GLU A 143 -9.93 -8.18 23.83
C GLU A 143 -8.65 -8.78 24.42
N ARG A 144 -8.40 -10.07 24.19
CA ARG A 144 -7.21 -10.75 24.70
C ARG A 144 -5.90 -10.25 24.09
N TYR A 145 -5.95 -9.78 22.82
CA TYR A 145 -4.78 -9.29 22.11
C TYR A 145 -4.62 -7.80 22.38
N VAL A 146 -5.66 -6.99 22.19
CA VAL A 146 -5.58 -5.53 22.41
C VAL A 146 -5.32 -5.16 23.88
N ASN A 147 -5.73 -5.97 24.86
CA ASN A 147 -5.41 -5.70 26.27
C ASN A 147 -4.16 -6.44 26.77
N TYR A 148 -3.43 -7.14 25.90
CA TYR A 148 -2.17 -7.76 26.28
C TYR A 148 -1.12 -6.70 26.55
N VAL A 149 -0.42 -6.81 27.68
CA VAL A 149 0.64 -5.88 28.09
C VAL A 149 1.98 -6.56 27.86
N ASP A 150 2.81 -5.96 27.00
CA ASP A 150 4.11 -6.51 26.63
C ASP A 150 5.20 -6.29 27.70
N HIS A 151 6.42 -6.74 27.38
CA HIS A 151 7.61 -6.60 28.22
C HIS A 151 7.99 -5.13 28.51
N ARG A 152 7.49 -4.16 27.74
CA ARG A 152 7.68 -2.71 27.95
C ARG A 152 6.58 -2.09 28.82
N GLY A 153 5.54 -2.86 29.18
CA GLY A 153 4.42 -2.37 29.99
C GLY A 153 3.37 -1.63 29.17
N GLU A 154 3.34 -1.84 27.85
CA GLU A 154 2.43 -1.18 26.90
C GLU A 154 1.44 -2.19 26.32
N ASN A 155 0.25 -1.72 25.93
CA ASN A 155 -0.69 -2.57 25.22
C ASN A 155 -0.11 -2.94 23.84
N ASN A 156 -0.17 -4.23 23.49
CA ASN A 156 0.48 -4.75 22.30
C ASN A 156 -0.26 -5.98 21.77
N ASN A 157 -1.06 -5.76 20.72
CA ASN A 157 -1.85 -6.82 20.11
C ASN A 157 -0.98 -7.88 19.40
N TYR A 158 0.13 -7.45 18.78
CA TYR A 158 1.07 -8.33 18.12
C TYR A 158 1.72 -9.30 19.10
N ALA A 159 2.30 -8.79 20.19
CA ALA A 159 2.88 -9.62 21.25
C ALA A 159 1.82 -10.53 21.90
N GLY A 160 0.59 -10.05 22.11
CA GLY A 160 -0.50 -10.87 22.66
C GLY A 160 -0.88 -12.06 21.79
N TYR A 161 -0.88 -11.87 20.47
CA TYR A 161 -1.10 -12.95 19.52
C TYR A 161 0.06 -13.95 19.51
N LEU A 162 1.30 -13.45 19.44
CA LEU A 162 2.50 -14.29 19.49
C LEU A 162 2.55 -15.13 20.78
N ASN A 163 2.22 -14.54 21.93
CA ASN A 163 2.13 -15.24 23.20
C ASN A 163 1.13 -16.40 23.16
N HIS A 164 -0.06 -16.15 22.62
CA HIS A 164 -1.12 -17.15 22.49
C HIS A 164 -0.69 -18.28 21.56
N LEU A 165 -0.13 -17.94 20.39
CA LEU A 165 0.37 -18.90 19.43
C LEU A 165 1.46 -19.79 20.05
N ASN A 166 2.44 -19.20 20.74
CA ASN A 166 3.49 -19.97 21.41
C ASN A 166 2.94 -20.92 22.49
N SER A 167 1.89 -20.53 23.20
CA SER A 167 1.31 -21.32 24.30
C SER A 167 0.71 -22.66 23.86
N VAL A 168 0.35 -22.80 22.57
CA VAL A 168 -0.30 -23.98 22.02
C VAL A 168 0.63 -24.83 21.14
N HIS A 169 1.84 -24.35 20.83
CA HIS A 169 2.78 -25.08 19.99
C HIS A 169 3.69 -26.02 20.77
N ARG A 170 3.88 -27.22 20.22
CA ARG A 170 4.96 -28.15 20.59
C ARG A 170 6.27 -27.78 19.91
N LEU A 171 6.18 -27.22 18.70
CA LEU A 171 7.34 -26.85 17.89
C LEU A 171 7.82 -25.44 18.22
N PRO A 172 9.12 -25.16 18.11
CA PRO A 172 9.58 -23.78 18.14
C PRO A 172 9.05 -23.05 16.88
N ILE A 173 8.71 -21.77 17.02
CA ILE A 173 8.04 -20.99 15.98
C ILE A 173 9.02 -19.98 15.38
N LEU A 174 9.17 -19.97 14.07
CA LEU A 174 9.79 -18.88 13.33
C LEU A 174 8.68 -17.95 12.81
N VAL A 175 8.78 -16.66 13.08
CA VAL A 175 7.97 -15.67 12.37
C VAL A 175 8.64 -15.46 11.01
N ALA A 176 8.19 -16.24 10.04
CA ALA A 176 8.84 -16.38 8.73
C ALA A 176 8.60 -15.17 7.82
N GLU A 177 7.60 -14.34 8.12
CA GLU A 177 7.44 -13.00 7.57
C GLU A 177 6.82 -12.10 8.64
N PHE A 178 7.36 -10.89 8.79
CA PHE A 178 6.72 -9.77 9.46
C PHE A 178 7.15 -8.47 8.79
N GLY A 179 6.31 -7.45 8.86
CA GLY A 179 6.68 -6.15 8.32
C GLY A 179 5.59 -5.10 8.41
N ILE A 180 5.95 -3.88 8.04
CA ILE A 180 5.01 -2.82 7.68
C ILE A 180 5.55 -2.06 6.46
N PRO A 181 4.69 -1.52 5.57
CA PRO A 181 5.15 -0.77 4.41
C PRO A 181 5.41 0.70 4.73
N ALA A 182 6.47 1.26 4.13
CA ALA A 182 6.76 2.69 4.15
C ALA A 182 6.03 3.41 3.01
N SER A 183 4.70 3.46 3.10
CA SER A 183 3.85 3.99 2.02
C SER A 183 3.02 5.20 2.39
N ARG A 184 2.66 5.96 1.36
CA ARG A 184 1.72 7.08 1.49
C ARG A 184 0.28 6.60 1.62
N GLY A 185 -0.11 5.52 0.95
CA GLY A 185 -1.45 4.93 1.12
C GLY A 185 -1.60 4.15 2.42
N LEU A 186 -2.84 3.99 2.87
CA LEU A 186 -3.26 3.24 4.06
C LEU A 186 -4.27 2.15 3.65
N THR A 187 -4.10 0.93 4.18
CA THR A 187 -5.00 -0.19 3.90
C THR A 187 -5.67 -0.76 5.15
N HIS A 188 -4.89 -0.99 6.20
CA HIS A 188 -5.42 -1.43 7.50
C HIS A 188 -4.87 -0.55 8.62
N GLU A 189 -5.74 -0.21 9.56
CA GLU A 189 -5.36 0.45 10.81
C GLU A 189 -5.05 -0.59 11.88
N ASN A 190 -4.05 -0.30 12.70
CA ASN A 190 -3.74 -1.03 13.92
C ASN A 190 -4.07 -0.14 15.14
N PRO A 191 -4.60 -0.70 16.24
CA PRO A 191 -5.00 0.09 17.42
C PRO A 191 -3.89 0.94 18.07
N TYR A 192 -2.63 0.60 17.83
CA TYR A 192 -1.44 1.29 18.37
C TYR A 192 -0.62 1.99 17.29
N GLY A 193 -1.15 2.08 16.07
CA GLY A 193 -0.54 2.83 14.96
C GLY A 193 0.45 2.03 14.10
N TRP A 194 0.61 0.71 14.30
CA TRP A 194 1.40 -0.17 13.42
C TRP A 194 0.64 -0.54 12.15
N ASN A 195 0.18 0.49 11.45
CA ASN A 195 -0.72 0.40 10.32
C ASN A 195 -0.06 -0.28 9.12
N GLN A 196 -0.89 -0.83 8.24
CA GLN A 196 -0.47 -1.24 6.91
C GLN A 196 -0.39 -0.01 5.99
N GLY A 197 0.71 0.72 6.12
CA GLY A 197 0.98 1.92 5.35
C GLY A 197 0.70 3.20 6.14
N PHE A 198 0.72 4.33 5.42
CA PHE A 198 0.75 5.68 6.00
C PHE A 198 1.85 5.80 7.06
N LYS A 199 3.07 5.42 6.66
CA LYS A 199 4.28 5.40 7.48
C LYS A 199 5.47 5.87 6.67
N SER A 200 6.28 6.74 7.26
CA SER A 200 7.56 7.15 6.71
C SER A 200 8.58 6.00 6.74
N GLU A 201 9.67 6.11 5.97
CA GLU A 201 10.77 5.14 6.01
C GLU A 201 11.40 5.04 7.40
N LYS A 202 11.47 6.15 8.13
CA LYS A 202 11.94 6.15 9.51
C LYS A 202 11.01 5.38 10.43
N GLU A 203 9.71 5.69 10.40
CA GLU A 203 8.71 4.97 11.21
C GLU A 203 8.68 3.47 10.86
N GLN A 204 8.89 3.11 9.60
CA GLN A 204 9.04 1.72 9.17
C GLN A 204 10.16 1.03 9.95
N GLY A 205 11.36 1.59 9.99
CA GLY A 205 12.50 1.01 10.71
C GLY A 205 12.27 0.91 12.21
N GLU A 206 11.68 1.94 12.82
CA GLU A 206 11.37 1.97 14.26
C GLU A 206 10.35 0.89 14.64
N ILE A 207 9.27 0.75 13.87
CA ILE A 207 8.24 -0.27 14.11
C ILE A 207 8.78 -1.67 13.83
N LEU A 208 9.54 -1.88 12.75
CA LEU A 208 10.16 -3.17 12.47
C LEU A 208 11.09 -3.62 13.61
N SER A 209 11.88 -2.69 14.17
CA SER A 209 12.74 -2.98 15.32
C SER A 209 11.92 -3.42 16.53
N ARG A 210 10.83 -2.70 16.83
CA ARG A 210 9.91 -3.03 17.91
C ARG A 210 9.28 -4.41 17.73
N LEU A 211 8.76 -4.71 16.54
CA LEU A 211 8.14 -6.01 16.24
C LEU A 211 9.16 -7.14 16.38
N TYR A 212 10.41 -6.92 15.96
CA TYR A 212 11.47 -7.91 16.12
C TYR A 212 11.79 -8.18 17.60
N GLU A 213 11.86 -7.15 18.43
CA GLU A 213 12.00 -7.31 19.89
C GLU A 213 10.84 -8.13 20.48
N ASP A 214 9.60 -7.86 20.06
CA ASP A 214 8.42 -8.63 20.51
C ASP A 214 8.53 -10.12 20.15
N ILE A 215 9.01 -10.42 18.94
CA ILE A 215 9.23 -11.80 18.49
C ILE A 215 10.22 -12.52 19.43
N LEU A 216 11.29 -11.85 19.83
CA LEU A 216 12.29 -12.43 20.74
C LEU A 216 11.75 -12.59 22.17
N GLU A 217 11.07 -11.58 22.70
CA GLU A 217 10.54 -11.57 24.07
C GLU A 217 9.38 -12.55 24.25
N GLU A 218 8.58 -12.81 23.21
CA GLU A 218 7.54 -13.85 23.19
C GLU A 218 8.10 -15.27 22.93
N ASN A 219 9.43 -15.43 22.98
CA ASN A 219 10.16 -16.69 22.89
C ASN A 219 9.98 -17.43 21.56
N MET A 220 9.89 -16.69 20.45
CA MET A 220 9.98 -17.25 19.10
C MET A 220 11.45 -17.55 18.75
N LEU A 221 11.69 -18.35 17.70
CA LEU A 221 13.03 -18.63 17.15
C LEU A 221 13.70 -17.39 16.57
N GLY A 222 12.91 -16.42 16.11
CA GLY A 222 13.34 -15.24 15.40
C GLY A 222 12.30 -14.79 14.38
N GLY A 223 12.61 -13.70 13.69
CA GLY A 223 11.77 -13.08 12.67
C GLY A 223 12.54 -12.85 11.37
N LEU A 224 11.86 -12.97 10.23
CA LEU A 224 12.38 -12.55 8.92
C LEU A 224 11.58 -11.33 8.43
N ILE A 225 12.28 -10.22 8.22
CA ILE A 225 11.66 -8.98 7.73
C ILE A 225 11.23 -9.20 6.27
N PHE A 226 9.95 -9.03 6.00
CA PHE A 226 9.42 -8.92 4.65
C PHE A 226 9.50 -7.44 4.23
N THR A 227 10.37 -7.04 3.30
CA THR A 227 11.29 -7.83 2.46
C THR A 227 12.55 -7.01 2.12
N TRP A 228 13.49 -7.55 1.33
CA TRP A 228 14.71 -6.82 0.94
C TRP A 228 14.41 -5.57 0.11
N GLN A 229 13.58 -5.69 -0.93
CA GLN A 229 13.37 -4.65 -1.93
C GLN A 229 11.89 -4.39 -2.20
N ASP A 230 11.57 -3.17 -2.61
CA ASP A 230 10.23 -2.81 -3.06
C ASP A 230 9.82 -3.62 -4.29
N GLU A 231 8.51 -3.89 -4.40
CA GLU A 231 7.93 -4.78 -5.41
C GLU A 231 6.78 -4.07 -6.14
N TRP A 232 7.11 -3.28 -7.17
CA TRP A 232 6.13 -2.44 -7.88
C TRP A 232 4.97 -3.22 -8.54
N PHE A 233 5.13 -4.51 -8.78
CA PHE A 233 4.06 -5.34 -9.35
C PHE A 233 2.95 -5.71 -8.35
N LYS A 234 3.17 -5.48 -7.05
CA LYS A 234 2.22 -5.82 -6.00
C LYS A 234 0.98 -4.93 -6.05
N ARG A 235 -0.09 -5.44 -5.44
CA ARG A 235 -1.42 -4.82 -5.38
C ARG A 235 -2.00 -5.02 -3.98
N THR A 236 -2.88 -4.13 -3.56
CA THR A 236 -3.70 -4.28 -2.35
C THR A 236 -5.19 -4.22 -2.68
N TRP A 237 -6.05 -4.78 -1.83
CA TRP A 237 -7.47 -4.97 -2.11
C TRP A 237 -8.26 -3.66 -2.26
N ASN A 238 -7.82 -2.57 -1.62
CA ASN A 238 -8.52 -1.28 -1.64
C ASN A 238 -8.09 -0.37 -2.81
N THR A 239 -6.97 -0.66 -3.49
CA THR A 239 -6.48 0.13 -4.65
C THR A 239 -6.39 -0.67 -5.95
N MET A 240 -6.49 -2.01 -5.92
CA MET A 240 -6.27 -2.85 -7.11
C MET A 240 -7.22 -2.62 -8.29
N ASP A 241 -8.36 -1.98 -8.06
CA ASP A 241 -9.35 -1.65 -9.10
C ASP A 241 -9.12 -0.25 -9.71
N TYR A 242 -8.19 0.54 -9.16
CA TYR A 242 -7.83 1.88 -9.64
C TYR A 242 -6.71 1.87 -10.68
N ASP A 243 -5.96 0.76 -10.80
CA ASP A 243 -4.81 0.65 -11.70
C ASP A 243 -5.03 -0.37 -12.83
N ASN A 244 -4.15 -0.34 -13.83
CA ASN A 244 -4.12 -1.36 -14.87
C ASN A 244 -3.32 -2.60 -14.38
N PRO A 245 -3.96 -3.78 -14.21
CA PRO A 245 -3.30 -4.95 -13.65
C PRO A 245 -2.18 -5.52 -14.53
N ASP A 246 -2.21 -5.26 -15.83
CA ASP A 246 -1.19 -5.71 -16.78
C ASP A 246 0.03 -4.76 -16.84
N ARG A 247 -0.03 -3.62 -16.14
CA ARG A 247 0.98 -2.55 -16.22
C ARG A 247 1.64 -2.16 -14.89
N ARG A 248 1.20 -2.72 -13.76
CA ARG A 248 1.78 -2.47 -12.41
C ARG A 248 3.31 -2.49 -12.35
N PRO A 249 4.05 -3.40 -13.00
CA PRO A 249 5.51 -3.43 -12.90
C PRO A 249 6.23 -2.23 -13.54
N PHE A 250 5.54 -1.38 -14.31
CA PHE A 250 6.17 -0.34 -15.13
C PHE A 250 6.11 1.06 -14.50
N TRP A 251 5.52 1.21 -13.32
CA TRP A 251 5.46 2.48 -12.59
C TRP A 251 5.33 2.20 -11.09
N SER A 252 5.68 3.17 -10.24
CA SER A 252 5.63 3.01 -8.79
C SER A 252 4.39 3.69 -8.24
N ASN A 253 3.51 2.93 -7.57
CA ASN A 253 2.28 3.46 -7.02
C ASN A 253 2.43 3.75 -5.52
N ALA A 254 2.68 5.02 -5.18
CA ALA A 254 2.85 5.46 -3.78
C ALA A 254 1.62 5.24 -2.87
N GLN A 255 0.45 5.07 -3.47
CA GLN A 255 -0.81 4.82 -2.76
C GLN A 255 -1.05 3.33 -2.48
N THR A 256 -0.34 2.42 -3.16
CA THR A 256 -0.46 0.97 -2.96
C THR A 256 0.59 0.50 -1.98
N ASN A 257 0.18 0.30 -0.72
CA ASN A 257 1.07 -0.07 0.38
C ASN A 257 1.91 -1.33 0.11
N GLU A 258 1.34 -2.33 -0.56
CA GLU A 258 2.00 -3.61 -0.86
C GLU A 258 3.24 -3.48 -1.76
N GLN A 259 3.44 -2.33 -2.42
CA GLN A 259 4.62 -2.10 -3.24
C GLN A 259 5.84 -1.65 -2.40
N GLN A 260 5.66 -1.25 -1.14
CA GLN A 260 6.63 -0.42 -0.41
C GLN A 260 7.14 -1.02 0.91
N PHE A 261 7.17 -2.36 0.99
CA PHE A 261 7.71 -3.10 2.14
C PHE A 261 9.23 -3.18 2.20
N GLY A 262 9.93 -3.01 1.07
CA GLY A 262 11.36 -3.20 0.98
C GLY A 262 12.16 -2.24 1.85
N LEU A 263 13.37 -2.66 2.24
CA LEU A 263 14.41 -1.78 2.79
C LEU A 263 15.24 -1.10 1.67
N LEU A 264 15.20 -1.66 0.47
CA LEU A 264 15.74 -1.11 -0.77
C LEU A 264 14.59 -0.61 -1.65
N SER A 265 14.63 0.67 -2.05
CA SER A 265 13.70 1.26 -3.01
C SER A 265 14.33 1.46 -4.38
N PHE A 266 13.48 1.82 -5.35
CA PHE A 266 13.85 2.04 -6.75
C PHE A 266 13.45 3.46 -7.21
N ASP A 267 13.46 4.43 -6.30
CA ASP A 267 13.00 5.80 -6.56
C ASP A 267 14.07 6.61 -7.31
N ARG A 268 13.67 7.29 -8.40
CA ARG A 268 14.56 8.26 -9.07
C ARG A 268 14.73 9.55 -8.29
N HIS A 269 13.67 9.99 -7.61
CA HIS A 269 13.58 11.33 -7.00
C HIS A 269 14.07 12.41 -7.97
N LYS A 270 13.49 12.42 -9.17
CA LYS A 270 13.91 13.34 -10.25
C LYS A 270 13.87 14.80 -9.78
N ILE A 271 12.87 15.12 -8.98
CA ILE A 271 12.73 16.37 -8.26
C ILE A 271 12.63 16.06 -6.76
N ASN A 272 13.49 16.69 -5.96
CA ASN A 272 13.36 16.71 -4.52
C ASN A 272 12.43 17.85 -4.11
N ILE A 273 11.55 17.61 -3.14
CA ILE A 273 10.64 18.64 -2.62
C ILE A 273 11.28 19.18 -1.34
N ASP A 274 12.13 20.20 -1.48
CA ASP A 274 12.95 20.72 -0.37
C ASP A 274 13.23 22.24 -0.45
N GLY A 275 12.70 22.91 -1.47
CA GLY A 275 12.89 24.34 -1.72
C GLY A 275 14.10 24.68 -2.57
N ASP A 276 15.01 23.74 -2.85
CA ASP A 276 16.02 23.92 -3.89
C ASP A 276 15.40 23.64 -5.26
N THR A 277 15.50 24.64 -6.13
CA THR A 277 14.85 24.63 -7.43
C THR A 277 15.82 24.31 -8.56
N ASN A 278 17.07 23.95 -8.25
CA ASN A 278 18.14 23.67 -9.21
C ASN A 278 17.88 22.40 -10.04
N GLU A 279 17.13 21.41 -9.53
CA GLU A 279 16.77 20.19 -10.25
C GLU A 279 15.82 20.44 -11.42
N TRP A 280 15.07 21.54 -11.39
CA TRP A 280 14.10 21.88 -12.43
C TRP A 280 14.80 22.40 -13.69
N GLN A 281 14.96 21.52 -14.66
CA GLN A 281 15.58 21.83 -15.96
C GLN A 281 14.55 22.03 -17.08
N THR A 282 13.26 21.95 -16.79
CA THR A 282 12.18 22.14 -17.76
C THR A 282 11.88 23.62 -18.01
N GLU A 283 11.44 23.93 -19.23
CA GLU A 283 10.92 25.26 -19.55
C GLU A 283 9.56 25.47 -18.83
N PRO A 284 9.25 26.70 -18.39
CA PRO A 284 7.99 26.98 -17.73
C PRO A 284 6.80 26.77 -18.67
N LEU A 285 5.75 26.12 -18.15
CA LEU A 285 4.44 26.05 -18.80
C LEU A 285 3.79 27.44 -18.89
N TYR A 286 3.99 28.25 -17.86
CA TYR A 286 3.60 29.66 -17.83
C TYR A 286 4.74 30.53 -17.33
N TYR A 287 4.90 31.71 -17.93
CA TYR A 287 5.87 32.69 -17.46
C TYR A 287 5.36 34.12 -17.66
N LYS A 288 5.53 34.98 -16.66
CA LYS A 288 5.30 36.42 -16.77
C LYS A 288 6.22 37.23 -15.86
N ASN A 289 6.54 38.45 -16.30
CA ASN A 289 7.45 39.35 -15.57
C ASN A 289 6.78 40.17 -14.45
N GLN A 290 5.44 40.21 -14.40
CA GLN A 290 4.65 41.05 -13.50
C GLN A 290 3.51 40.26 -12.87
N GLY A 291 3.01 40.70 -11.71
CA GLY A 291 2.04 39.94 -10.90
C GLY A 291 2.71 39.23 -9.73
N ALA A 292 1.90 38.57 -8.90
CA ALA A 292 2.37 37.78 -7.77
C ALA A 292 3.04 36.49 -8.25
N MET A 293 2.45 35.82 -9.24
CA MET A 293 3.00 34.60 -9.84
C MET A 293 3.97 34.94 -10.98
N LYS A 294 5.06 34.19 -11.09
CA LYS A 294 6.16 34.44 -12.04
C LYS A 294 6.34 33.30 -13.05
N GLY A 295 6.28 32.07 -12.58
CA GLY A 295 6.44 30.89 -13.42
C GLY A 295 5.72 29.69 -12.84
N LEU A 296 5.19 28.84 -13.72
CA LEU A 296 4.69 27.52 -13.37
C LEU A 296 5.42 26.48 -14.22
N TYR A 297 5.95 25.44 -13.59
CA TYR A 297 6.74 24.40 -14.20
C TYR A 297 6.16 23.05 -13.83
N VAL A 298 6.31 22.10 -14.73
CA VAL A 298 5.77 20.75 -14.58
C VAL A 298 6.85 19.77 -15.01
N ASP A 299 6.99 18.69 -14.25
CA ASP A 299 7.81 17.55 -14.62
C ASP A 299 7.16 16.25 -14.09
N HIS A 300 7.72 15.10 -14.41
CA HIS A 300 7.28 13.81 -13.88
C HIS A 300 8.41 12.79 -13.75
N ASP A 301 8.13 11.76 -12.96
CA ASP A 301 8.80 10.48 -13.00
C ASP A 301 7.79 9.32 -12.91
N GLU A 302 8.29 8.11 -12.74
CA GLU A 302 7.54 6.85 -12.69
C GLU A 302 6.59 6.76 -11.49
N ARG A 303 6.68 7.68 -10.52
CA ARG A 303 5.90 7.68 -9.29
C ARG A 303 5.03 8.92 -9.12
N TYR A 304 5.52 10.08 -9.58
CA TYR A 304 4.92 11.38 -9.30
C TYR A 304 4.80 12.27 -10.54
N LEU A 305 3.73 13.08 -10.54
CA LEU A 305 3.67 14.34 -11.27
C LEU A 305 4.20 15.46 -10.36
N TYR A 306 5.12 16.28 -10.85
CA TYR A 306 5.73 17.39 -10.12
C TYR A 306 5.23 18.73 -10.64
N ILE A 307 4.91 19.66 -9.75
CA ILE A 307 4.53 21.04 -10.08
C ILE A 307 5.33 22.01 -9.22
N ARG A 308 5.96 22.99 -9.86
CA ARG A 308 6.55 24.15 -9.20
C ARG A 308 5.80 25.41 -9.58
N LEU A 309 5.51 26.25 -8.59
CA LEU A 309 4.98 27.58 -8.80
C LEU A 309 5.88 28.61 -8.12
N ASP A 310 6.50 29.46 -8.93
CA ASP A 310 7.23 30.62 -8.46
C ASP A 310 6.22 31.74 -8.24
N TYR A 311 6.03 32.18 -7.00
CA TYR A 311 5.21 33.34 -6.68
C TYR A 311 5.93 34.29 -5.72
N SER A 312 5.23 35.30 -5.25
CA SER A 312 5.71 36.19 -4.20
C SER A 312 4.60 36.23 -3.17
N ASP A 313 4.95 36.05 -1.90
CA ASP A 313 3.97 36.14 -0.81
C ASP A 313 3.45 37.58 -0.70
N VAL A 314 2.29 37.82 -1.32
CA VAL A 314 1.66 39.14 -1.43
C VAL A 314 0.23 39.02 -0.97
N GLY A 315 -0.17 39.85 -0.02
CA GLY A 315 -1.56 39.92 0.41
C GLY A 315 -2.04 38.72 1.23
N LYS A 316 -1.12 37.89 1.74
CA LYS A 316 -1.41 36.64 2.46
C LYS A 316 -2.24 35.67 1.60
N GLY A 317 -1.90 35.58 0.31
CA GLY A 317 -2.54 34.64 -0.57
C GLY A 317 -1.89 33.26 -0.48
N TYR A 318 -2.62 32.26 -0.96
CA TYR A 318 -2.13 30.90 -1.13
C TYR A 318 -2.38 30.42 -2.56
N PRO A 319 -1.54 29.50 -3.07
CA PRO A 319 -1.73 28.95 -4.39
C PRO A 319 -2.86 27.91 -4.42
N VAL A 320 -3.57 27.89 -5.54
CA VAL A 320 -4.55 26.86 -5.91
C VAL A 320 -4.18 26.34 -7.29
N ILE A 321 -3.87 25.05 -7.40
CA ILE A 321 -3.55 24.42 -8.69
C ILE A 321 -4.81 23.75 -9.23
N LEU A 322 -5.04 23.86 -10.53
CA LEU A 322 -6.21 23.31 -11.23
C LEU A 322 -5.71 22.29 -12.25
N LEU A 323 -6.35 21.11 -12.29
CA LEU A 323 -6.08 20.08 -13.30
C LEU A 323 -7.36 19.74 -14.06
N ASP A 324 -7.28 19.72 -15.39
CA ASP A 324 -8.24 19.11 -16.31
C ASP A 324 -7.52 17.94 -16.99
N ILE A 325 -8.04 16.74 -16.80
CA ILE A 325 -7.45 15.47 -17.26
C ILE A 325 -8.39 14.79 -18.25
N LEU A 326 -9.67 14.66 -17.91
CA LEU A 326 -10.65 13.94 -18.73
C LEU A 326 -11.32 14.87 -19.75
N PRO A 327 -11.22 14.56 -21.06
CA PRO A 327 -11.94 15.31 -22.06
C PRO A 327 -13.47 15.15 -21.91
N ASP A 328 -14.21 16.19 -22.28
CA ASP A 328 -15.68 16.24 -22.26
C ASP A 328 -16.31 16.00 -20.86
N GLN A 329 -15.55 16.24 -19.79
CA GLN A 329 -16.00 16.21 -18.39
C GLN A 329 -15.46 17.42 -17.59
N GLY A 330 -15.53 17.37 -16.26
CA GLY A 330 -15.07 18.41 -15.35
C GLY A 330 -16.08 19.48 -15.02
N ASN A 331 -15.66 20.40 -14.14
CA ASN A 331 -16.44 21.54 -13.68
C ASN A 331 -15.87 22.85 -14.23
N PHE A 332 -16.75 23.68 -14.80
CA PHE A 332 -16.40 24.99 -15.36
C PHE A 332 -16.58 26.14 -14.34
N PHE A 333 -16.90 25.81 -13.09
CA PHE A 333 -17.06 26.74 -11.98
C PHE A 333 -16.96 25.98 -10.66
N VAL A 334 -16.79 26.69 -9.55
CA VAL A 334 -16.90 26.10 -8.21
C VAL A 334 -18.22 26.52 -7.59
N LYS A 335 -18.99 25.57 -7.07
CA LYS A 335 -20.29 25.81 -6.45
C LYS A 335 -20.11 26.76 -5.27
N ASP A 336 -21.05 27.69 -5.12
CA ASP A 336 -21.05 28.73 -4.08
C ASP A 336 -19.88 29.73 -4.19
N ASN A 337 -19.03 29.61 -5.22
CA ASN A 337 -18.03 30.61 -5.58
C ASN A 337 -18.41 31.30 -6.90
N ASN A 338 -18.84 32.56 -6.79
CA ASN A 338 -19.22 33.37 -7.95
C ASN A 338 -18.08 34.29 -8.44
N SER A 339 -16.88 34.19 -7.87
CA SER A 339 -15.76 35.08 -8.22
C SER A 339 -15.07 34.67 -9.52
N ILE A 340 -15.14 33.38 -9.89
CA ILE A 340 -14.41 32.82 -11.01
C ILE A 340 -15.18 31.69 -11.70
N GLN A 341 -15.02 31.63 -13.02
CA GLN A 341 -15.40 30.53 -13.90
C GLN A 341 -14.17 30.06 -14.67
N PHE A 342 -14.25 28.89 -15.29
CA PHE A 342 -13.16 28.28 -16.05
C PHE A 342 -13.59 28.07 -17.50
N SER A 343 -12.68 28.28 -18.45
CA SER A 343 -12.87 27.85 -19.84
C SER A 343 -12.86 26.33 -19.99
N ASP A 344 -12.09 25.64 -19.15
CA ASP A 344 -11.84 24.21 -19.18
C ASP A 344 -12.64 23.45 -18.10
N GLY A 345 -12.71 22.12 -18.26
CA GLY A 345 -13.43 21.23 -17.37
C GLY A 345 -12.54 20.77 -16.22
N ILE A 346 -12.50 21.55 -15.13
CA ILE A 346 -11.61 21.22 -14.02
C ILE A 346 -12.07 19.95 -13.30
N ASP A 347 -11.21 18.92 -13.30
CA ASP A 347 -11.41 17.65 -12.60
C ASP A 347 -10.84 17.70 -11.19
N PHE A 348 -9.73 18.42 -10.95
CA PHE A 348 -9.10 18.51 -9.64
C PHE A 348 -8.75 19.94 -9.23
N ILE A 349 -8.93 20.22 -7.94
CA ILE A 349 -8.50 21.45 -7.29
C ILE A 349 -7.55 21.08 -6.14
N ILE A 350 -6.35 21.64 -6.17
CA ILE A 350 -5.33 21.45 -5.15
C ILE A 350 -5.21 22.77 -4.39
N ASN A 351 -5.71 22.80 -3.15
CA ASN A 351 -5.65 23.97 -2.29
C ASN A 351 -4.42 23.86 -1.38
N LEU A 352 -3.62 24.92 -1.30
CA LEU A 352 -2.44 25.00 -0.43
C LEU A 352 -2.65 26.07 0.66
N ASN A 353 -3.86 26.14 1.21
CA ASN A 353 -4.17 26.98 2.37
C ASN A 353 -3.80 26.24 3.68
N ASP A 354 -4.35 26.70 4.81
CA ASP A 354 -4.12 26.09 6.14
C ASP A 354 -4.47 24.59 6.25
N GLU A 355 -5.30 24.05 5.34
CA GLU A 355 -5.64 22.63 5.28
C GLU A 355 -5.36 22.07 3.87
N PRO A 356 -4.08 21.92 3.50
CA PRO A 356 -3.67 21.65 2.14
C PRO A 356 -4.17 20.27 1.68
N ARG A 357 -4.84 20.22 0.52
CA ARG A 357 -5.49 19.01 0.02
C ARG A 357 -5.80 19.06 -1.47
N ILE A 358 -5.92 17.88 -2.07
CA ILE A 358 -6.48 17.66 -3.40
C ILE A 358 -7.97 17.30 -3.25
N LEU A 359 -8.80 18.00 -4.02
CA LEU A 359 -10.22 17.74 -4.18
C LEU A 359 -10.48 17.31 -5.63
N ILE A 360 -11.46 16.43 -5.83
CA ILE A 360 -11.84 15.86 -7.12
C ILE A 360 -13.27 16.25 -7.49
N ASP A 361 -13.58 16.43 -8.78
CA ASP A 361 -14.95 16.54 -9.27
C ASP A 361 -15.77 15.36 -8.74
N GLN A 362 -16.83 15.65 -7.98
CA GLN A 362 -17.64 14.61 -7.34
C GLN A 362 -18.28 13.65 -8.36
N TYR A 363 -18.48 14.09 -9.60
CA TYR A 363 -18.95 13.22 -10.69
C TYR A 363 -17.84 12.27 -11.21
N TYR A 364 -16.58 12.65 -11.09
CA TYR A 364 -15.44 11.85 -11.56
C TYR A 364 -14.89 10.89 -10.48
N ASP A 365 -15.21 11.13 -9.22
CA ASP A 365 -14.69 10.37 -8.08
C ASP A 365 -15.05 8.86 -8.15
N PHE A 366 -14.02 8.04 -8.41
CA PHE A 366 -14.15 6.59 -8.49
C PHE A 366 -14.54 5.98 -7.14
N PHE A 367 -14.11 6.55 -6.02
CA PHE A 367 -14.51 6.09 -4.68
C PHE A 367 -16.03 6.26 -4.51
N THR A 368 -16.54 7.46 -4.78
CA THR A 368 -17.98 7.74 -4.73
C THR A 368 -18.76 6.81 -5.66
N TYR A 369 -18.31 6.62 -6.90
CA TYR A 369 -18.98 5.69 -7.82
C TYR A 369 -19.00 4.26 -7.28
N MET A 370 -17.84 3.74 -6.88
CA MET A 370 -17.69 2.35 -6.42
C MET A 370 -18.55 2.09 -5.19
N TYR A 371 -18.45 2.93 -4.15
CA TYR A 371 -19.08 2.62 -2.87
C TYR A 371 -20.51 3.15 -2.75
N ALA A 372 -20.89 4.26 -3.39
CA ALA A 372 -22.24 4.80 -3.28
C ALA A 372 -23.20 4.24 -4.34
N TYR A 373 -22.71 3.97 -5.56
CA TYR A 373 -23.55 3.57 -6.70
C TYR A 373 -23.41 2.11 -7.09
N HIS A 374 -22.19 1.56 -7.08
CA HIS A 374 -21.97 0.19 -7.50
C HIS A 374 -22.21 -0.83 -6.37
N LEU A 375 -21.60 -0.60 -5.21
CA LEU A 375 -21.69 -1.49 -4.04
C LEU A 375 -22.77 -1.08 -3.04
N GLU A 376 -23.27 0.16 -3.12
CA GLU A 376 -24.30 0.72 -2.23
C GLU A 376 -23.97 0.62 -0.73
N MET A 377 -22.69 0.81 -0.38
CA MET A 377 -22.14 0.72 0.98
C MET A 377 -22.11 2.07 1.71
N ILE A 378 -22.21 3.19 0.98
CA ILE A 378 -22.31 4.53 1.53
C ILE A 378 -23.51 5.27 0.94
N GLU A 379 -23.94 6.35 1.60
CA GLU A 379 -25.04 7.17 1.10
C GLU A 379 -24.70 7.82 -0.25
N LYS A 380 -25.68 7.84 -1.16
CA LYS A 380 -25.55 8.53 -2.44
C LYS A 380 -25.48 10.05 -2.20
N PRO A 381 -24.57 10.78 -2.86
CA PRO A 381 -24.53 12.24 -2.75
C PRO A 381 -25.85 12.89 -3.15
N GLU A 382 -26.24 13.93 -2.40
CA GLU A 382 -27.45 14.72 -2.67
C GLU A 382 -27.12 16.19 -2.97
N PRO A 383 -27.71 16.79 -4.02
CA PRO A 383 -28.60 16.16 -5.00
C PRO A 383 -27.84 15.23 -5.96
N GLU A 384 -28.59 14.33 -6.62
CA GLU A 384 -28.06 13.33 -7.55
C GLU A 384 -26.97 13.87 -8.49
N LEU A 385 -25.89 13.09 -8.62
CA LEU A 385 -24.72 13.43 -9.41
C LEU A 385 -25.06 13.74 -10.88
N ASN A 386 -24.46 14.82 -11.38
CA ASN A 386 -24.54 15.27 -12.76
C ASN A 386 -23.22 15.95 -13.12
N LYS A 387 -22.84 15.95 -14.41
CA LYS A 387 -21.66 16.70 -14.88
C LYS A 387 -21.77 18.19 -14.58
N ASN A 388 -20.64 18.84 -14.36
CA ASN A 388 -20.51 20.31 -14.23
C ASN A 388 -21.44 20.92 -13.16
N ARG A 389 -21.39 20.38 -11.94
CA ARG A 389 -22.15 20.88 -10.78
C ARG A 389 -21.36 21.85 -9.91
N GLY A 390 -20.06 21.98 -10.18
CA GLY A 390 -19.10 22.75 -9.41
C GLY A 390 -18.80 22.16 -8.02
N VAL A 391 -19.14 20.89 -7.78
CA VAL A 391 -18.94 20.26 -6.48
C VAL A 391 -17.68 19.41 -6.55
N PHE A 392 -16.74 19.70 -5.65
CA PHE A 392 -15.54 18.92 -5.47
C PHE A 392 -15.60 18.20 -4.11
N SER A 393 -15.24 16.92 -4.08
CA SER A 393 -15.19 16.10 -2.87
C SER A 393 -13.77 15.80 -2.44
N GLU A 394 -13.62 15.45 -1.16
CA GLU A 394 -12.40 14.86 -0.63
C GLU A 394 -12.14 13.51 -1.30
N ILE A 395 -10.87 13.15 -1.48
CA ILE A 395 -10.48 11.86 -2.07
C ILE A 395 -10.30 10.85 -0.95
N HIS A 396 -11.04 9.75 -1.01
CA HIS A 396 -11.03 8.68 0.00
C HIS A 396 -10.61 7.33 -0.59
N TYR A 397 -9.95 6.50 0.22
CA TYR A 397 -9.82 5.06 -0.04
C TYR A 397 -10.44 4.27 1.11
N VAL A 398 -11.01 3.11 0.79
CA VAL A 398 -11.65 2.24 1.78
C VAL A 398 -10.60 1.57 2.67
N LEU A 399 -10.92 1.40 3.95
CA LEU A 399 -10.11 0.68 4.95
C LEU A 399 -10.83 -0.57 5.46
N SER A 400 -12.16 -0.57 5.45
CA SER A 400 -12.96 -1.73 5.82
C SER A 400 -14.30 -1.73 5.10
N ARG A 401 -14.80 -2.93 4.82
CA ARG A 401 -16.15 -3.15 4.33
C ARG A 401 -17.07 -3.41 5.52
N GLU A 402 -18.31 -2.95 5.42
CA GLU A 402 -19.30 -3.25 6.46
C GLU A 402 -19.58 -4.76 6.49
N TYR A 403 -19.50 -5.35 7.67
CA TYR A 403 -19.93 -6.71 7.94
C TYR A 403 -21.03 -6.69 9.00
N ILE A 404 -22.18 -7.25 8.65
CA ILE A 404 -23.35 -7.36 9.51
C ILE A 404 -23.64 -8.85 9.76
N SER A 405 -23.86 -9.21 11.01
CA SER A 405 -24.30 -10.55 11.39
C SER A 405 -25.72 -10.87 10.87
N ASP A 406 -26.08 -12.16 10.89
CA ASP A 406 -27.43 -12.63 10.52
C ASP A 406 -28.56 -11.99 11.34
N ASP A 407 -28.30 -11.57 12.58
CA ASP A 407 -29.27 -10.92 13.47
C ASP A 407 -29.25 -9.38 13.39
N GLY A 408 -28.43 -8.81 12.51
CA GLY A 408 -28.41 -7.38 12.18
C GLY A 408 -27.45 -6.53 13.03
N GLU A 409 -26.52 -7.15 13.75
CA GLU A 409 -25.46 -6.46 14.47
C GLU A 409 -24.32 -6.09 13.51
N VAL A 410 -23.86 -4.84 13.54
CA VAL A 410 -22.69 -4.40 12.78
C VAL A 410 -21.44 -4.89 13.51
N LEU A 411 -20.79 -5.91 12.96
CA LEU A 411 -19.56 -6.49 13.51
C LEU A 411 -18.32 -5.73 13.05
N MET A 412 -18.38 -5.16 11.85
CA MET A 412 -17.37 -4.25 11.31
C MET A 412 -18.07 -3.12 10.57
N ALA A 413 -17.77 -1.88 10.91
CA ALA A 413 -18.31 -0.73 10.20
C ALA A 413 -17.53 -0.49 8.89
N PHE A 414 -18.19 0.10 7.90
CA PHE A 414 -17.49 0.70 6.77
C PHE A 414 -16.58 1.83 7.26
N SER A 415 -15.33 1.84 6.81
CA SER A 415 -14.36 2.89 7.14
C SER A 415 -13.57 3.27 5.90
N SER A 416 -13.16 4.54 5.85
CA SER A 416 -12.34 5.10 4.79
C SER A 416 -11.33 6.09 5.33
N HIS A 417 -10.29 6.36 4.53
CA HIS A 417 -9.24 7.31 4.82
C HIS A 417 -9.20 8.40 3.75
N GLU A 418 -9.21 9.67 4.17
CA GLU A 418 -9.00 10.80 3.27
C GLU A 418 -7.53 10.83 2.82
N THR A 419 -7.25 10.34 1.62
CA THR A 419 -5.91 10.30 1.03
C THR A 419 -5.53 11.61 0.33
N GLY A 420 -6.50 12.49 0.05
CA GLY A 420 -6.29 13.78 -0.61
C GLY A 420 -5.54 14.82 0.22
N LYS A 421 -5.39 14.64 1.54
CA LYS A 421 -4.62 15.58 2.39
C LYS A 421 -3.15 15.60 2.01
N LEU A 422 -2.56 16.79 1.99
CA LEU A 422 -1.17 17.00 1.62
C LEU A 422 -0.31 17.29 2.86
N ARG A 423 0.90 16.74 2.88
CA ARG A 423 1.87 16.98 3.95
C ARG A 423 2.97 17.94 3.50
N GLU A 424 3.19 19.00 4.27
CA GLU A 424 4.33 19.88 4.08
C GLU A 424 5.59 19.28 4.76
N GLY A 425 6.75 19.45 4.14
CA GLY A 425 8.04 19.11 4.74
C GLY A 425 9.15 18.91 3.72
N ASN A 426 10.19 18.17 4.09
CA ASN A 426 11.33 17.91 3.22
C ASN A 426 11.31 16.48 2.67
N ALA A 427 11.26 16.34 1.35
CA ALA A 427 11.28 15.05 0.65
C ALA A 427 12.64 14.68 0.04
N ASN A 428 13.70 15.43 0.34
CA ASN A 428 15.06 15.11 -0.09
C ASN A 428 15.65 14.01 0.82
N PRO A 429 15.95 12.80 0.28
CA PRO A 429 16.46 11.68 1.09
C PRO A 429 17.84 11.93 1.72
N ASP A 430 18.59 12.91 1.23
CA ASP A 430 19.90 13.29 1.77
C ASP A 430 19.79 14.30 2.93
N SER A 431 18.58 14.78 3.25
CA SER A 431 18.34 15.72 4.35
C SER A 431 18.20 15.04 5.71
N GLU A 432 18.61 15.72 6.78
CA GLU A 432 18.45 15.25 8.16
C GLU A 432 16.97 15.22 8.61
N ASP A 433 16.14 16.10 8.05
CA ASP A 433 14.70 16.19 8.31
C ASP A 433 13.84 15.51 7.23
N TYR A 434 14.45 14.62 6.43
CA TYR A 434 13.76 13.86 5.39
C TYR A 434 12.55 13.10 5.94
N ASP A 435 11.45 13.25 5.23
CA ASP A 435 10.22 12.51 5.46
C ASP A 435 9.63 12.04 4.12
N SER A 436 9.60 10.71 3.95
CA SER A 436 9.14 10.08 2.71
C SER A 436 7.65 10.30 2.41
N LEU A 437 6.85 10.80 3.37
CA LEU A 437 5.42 11.08 3.21
C LEU A 437 5.11 12.51 2.78
N VAL A 438 6.11 13.39 2.65
CA VAL A 438 5.91 14.78 2.23
C VAL A 438 5.32 14.85 0.83
N ASP A 439 4.40 15.77 0.60
CA ASP A 439 3.83 16.04 -0.72
C ASP A 439 4.29 17.40 -1.29
N PHE A 440 4.52 18.40 -0.43
CA PHE A 440 4.88 19.74 -0.88
C PHE A 440 5.82 20.47 0.08
N TYR A 441 6.44 21.54 -0.43
CA TYR A 441 7.25 22.48 0.33
C TYR A 441 6.96 23.91 -0.14
N ILE A 442 6.83 24.85 0.79
CA ILE A 442 6.76 26.28 0.50
C ILE A 442 8.00 26.95 1.08
N ASN A 443 8.81 27.56 0.22
CA ASN A 443 10.02 28.27 0.67
C ASN A 443 9.69 29.66 1.25
N ASP A 444 10.61 30.18 2.06
CA ASP A 444 10.48 31.49 2.74
C ASP A 444 10.28 32.68 1.78
N GLU A 445 10.68 32.55 0.52
CA GLU A 445 10.59 33.60 -0.50
C GLU A 445 9.26 33.59 -1.28
N GLY A 446 8.43 32.55 -1.09
CA GLY A 446 7.12 32.39 -1.74
C GLY A 446 7.13 31.53 -3.00
N GLY A 447 7.82 30.38 -3.00
CA GLY A 447 7.77 29.37 -4.06
C GLY A 447 7.21 28.04 -3.55
N LEU A 448 6.35 27.40 -4.34
CA LEU A 448 5.78 26.08 -4.08
C LEU A 448 6.49 25.03 -4.92
N GLU A 449 6.85 23.91 -4.29
CA GLU A 449 7.14 22.64 -4.96
C GLU A 449 6.16 21.59 -4.47
N LEU A 450 5.57 20.83 -5.40
CA LEU A 450 4.54 19.83 -5.14
C LEU A 450 4.86 18.56 -5.93
N ARG A 451 4.69 17.40 -5.30
CA ARG A 451 4.66 16.08 -5.95
C ARG A 451 3.33 15.40 -5.71
N ILE A 452 2.75 14.82 -6.75
CA ILE A 452 1.41 14.22 -6.73
C ILE A 452 1.52 12.76 -7.18
N PRO A 453 1.19 11.77 -6.32
CA PRO A 453 1.12 10.38 -6.73
C PRO A 453 0.16 10.21 -7.92
N TRP A 454 0.57 9.50 -8.96
CA TRP A 454 -0.25 9.29 -10.16
C TRP A 454 -1.65 8.71 -9.86
N LEU A 455 -1.74 7.75 -8.94
CA LEU A 455 -3.03 7.17 -8.53
C LEU A 455 -3.99 8.18 -7.87
N LEU A 456 -3.45 9.22 -7.22
CA LEU A 456 -4.25 10.23 -6.51
C LEU A 456 -5.03 11.12 -7.48
N ILE A 457 -4.56 11.25 -8.72
CA ILE A 457 -5.27 11.92 -9.83
C ILE A 457 -5.88 10.90 -10.80
N GLN A 458 -6.22 9.71 -10.29
CA GLN A 458 -6.90 8.63 -11.00
C GLN A 458 -6.19 8.12 -12.27
N SER A 459 -4.84 8.16 -12.29
CA SER A 459 -4.09 7.45 -13.34
C SER A 459 -4.13 5.95 -13.11
N ARG A 460 -4.54 5.20 -14.14
CA ARG A 460 -4.50 3.73 -14.17
C ARG A 460 -3.12 3.22 -14.56
N ASP A 461 -2.47 3.92 -15.49
CA ASP A 461 -1.11 3.66 -15.94
C ASP A 461 -0.51 4.95 -16.52
N PRO A 462 0.33 5.68 -15.76
CA PRO A 462 0.94 6.90 -16.26
C PRO A 462 1.93 6.63 -17.41
N SER A 463 2.44 5.40 -17.53
CA SER A 463 3.40 5.02 -18.57
C SER A 463 2.81 4.97 -19.97
N GLN A 464 1.48 4.87 -20.07
CA GLN A 464 0.70 4.87 -21.32
C GLN A 464 -0.35 5.98 -21.31
N LYS A 465 -0.28 6.90 -20.35
CA LYS A 465 -1.24 7.98 -20.13
C LYS A 465 -2.68 7.50 -19.98
N GLU A 466 -2.87 6.37 -19.30
CA GLU A 466 -4.17 5.81 -19.00
C GLU A 466 -4.70 6.37 -17.68
N PHE A 467 -5.92 6.88 -17.72
CA PHE A 467 -6.66 7.39 -16.56
C PHE A 467 -8.02 6.69 -16.46
N ILE A 468 -8.64 6.76 -15.29
CA ILE A 468 -10.02 6.33 -15.10
C ILE A 468 -10.92 7.14 -16.06
N GLY A 469 -11.83 6.45 -16.76
CA GLY A 469 -12.76 7.08 -17.68
C GLY A 469 -14.04 7.58 -17.00
N ASN A 470 -15.07 7.91 -17.78
CA ASN A 470 -16.38 8.20 -17.21
C ASN A 470 -17.05 6.93 -16.66
N VAL A 471 -16.96 6.76 -15.34
CA VAL A 471 -17.49 5.61 -14.58
C VAL A 471 -19.02 5.52 -14.59
N HIS A 472 -19.71 6.65 -14.67
CA HIS A 472 -21.18 6.67 -14.72
C HIS A 472 -21.72 6.23 -16.08
N GLU A 473 -20.92 6.30 -17.14
CA GLU A 473 -21.28 5.79 -18.48
C GLU A 473 -20.78 4.35 -18.70
N ASN A 474 -19.54 4.04 -18.28
CA ASN A 474 -18.84 2.81 -18.68
C ASN A 474 -18.58 1.82 -17.53
N GLY A 475 -18.94 2.15 -16.29
CA GLY A 475 -18.75 1.30 -15.12
C GLY A 475 -17.33 1.33 -14.55
N LEU A 476 -17.01 0.34 -13.71
CA LEU A 476 -15.71 0.23 -13.02
C LEU A 476 -14.52 0.08 -13.98
N GLU A 477 -14.76 -0.45 -15.18
CA GLU A 477 -13.73 -0.63 -16.22
C GLU A 477 -13.55 0.62 -17.10
N ALA A 478 -14.19 1.75 -16.74
CA ALA A 478 -14.02 2.99 -17.46
C ALA A 478 -12.54 3.38 -17.49
N SER A 479 -12.02 3.56 -18.70
CA SER A 479 -10.63 3.91 -18.96
C SER A 479 -10.56 4.89 -20.13
N GLN A 480 -9.63 5.83 -20.06
CA GLN A 480 -9.38 6.84 -21.07
C GLN A 480 -7.88 7.04 -21.24
N ILE A 481 -7.41 7.01 -22.49
CA ILE A 481 -6.05 7.44 -22.84
C ILE A 481 -6.11 8.95 -23.12
N VAL A 482 -5.24 9.72 -22.47
CA VAL A 482 -5.16 11.18 -22.66
C VAL A 482 -3.78 11.54 -23.19
N ASP A 483 -3.72 12.40 -24.21
CA ASP A 483 -2.41 12.82 -24.75
C ASP A 483 -1.74 13.87 -23.87
N GLU A 484 -2.54 14.64 -23.12
CA GLU A 484 -2.12 15.81 -22.37
C GLU A 484 -2.93 15.93 -21.07
N ILE A 485 -2.33 16.56 -20.06
CA ILE A 485 -3.04 17.10 -18.89
C ILE A 485 -3.00 18.61 -18.94
N PHE A 486 -4.12 19.27 -18.69
CA PHE A 486 -4.24 20.73 -18.73
C PHE A 486 -4.11 21.29 -17.32
N ILE A 487 -3.20 22.25 -17.14
CA ILE A 487 -2.81 22.74 -15.81
C ILE A 487 -2.99 24.25 -15.75
N GLY A 488 -3.55 24.73 -14.65
CA GLY A 488 -3.67 26.14 -14.30
C GLY A 488 -3.31 26.41 -12.85
N ALA A 489 -3.17 27.68 -12.51
CA ALA A 489 -2.98 28.11 -11.12
C ALA A 489 -3.70 29.43 -10.84
N LEU A 490 -4.20 29.55 -9.62
CA LEU A 490 -4.73 30.78 -9.04
C LEU A 490 -3.89 31.11 -7.81
N TYR A 491 -3.74 32.40 -7.54
CA TYR A 491 -3.25 32.88 -6.26
C TYR A 491 -4.38 33.65 -5.59
N VAL A 492 -4.86 33.15 -4.45
CA VAL A 492 -6.13 33.56 -3.83
C VAL A 492 -5.88 34.04 -2.42
N ASP A 493 -6.51 35.13 -2.00
CA ASP A 493 -6.46 35.60 -0.60
C ASP A 493 -7.43 34.84 0.33
N ASP A 494 -7.30 35.08 1.64
CA ASP A 494 -8.17 34.51 2.68
C ASP A 494 -9.68 34.79 2.49
N THR A 495 -10.05 35.74 1.63
CA THR A 495 -11.45 36.08 1.33
C THR A 495 -11.99 35.33 0.10
N GLY A 496 -11.16 34.53 -0.57
CA GLY A 496 -11.50 33.86 -1.82
C GLY A 496 -11.34 34.75 -3.06
N THR A 497 -10.71 35.93 -2.92
CA THR A 497 -10.47 36.84 -4.04
C THR A 497 -9.21 36.41 -4.80
N VAL A 498 -9.33 36.25 -6.11
CA VAL A 498 -8.19 35.92 -6.97
C VAL A 498 -7.31 37.15 -7.15
N LEU A 499 -6.08 37.09 -6.63
CA LEU A 499 -5.07 38.14 -6.72
C LEU A 499 -4.26 38.03 -8.01
N ASP A 500 -4.02 36.81 -8.49
CA ASP A 500 -3.31 36.54 -9.72
C ASP A 500 -3.68 35.18 -10.32
N SER A 501 -3.42 34.97 -11.61
CA SER A 501 -3.78 33.71 -12.31
C SER A 501 -2.78 33.30 -13.41
N PHE A 502 -2.74 32.00 -13.66
CA PHE A 502 -2.20 31.34 -14.84
C PHE A 502 -3.26 30.36 -15.38
N PRO A 503 -3.77 30.53 -16.61
CA PRO A 503 -3.57 31.68 -17.51
C PRO A 503 -4.26 32.95 -16.97
N SER A 504 -4.32 34.03 -17.76
CA SER A 504 -5.02 35.25 -17.34
C SER A 504 -6.54 35.08 -17.25
N ILE A 505 -7.17 35.85 -16.37
CA ILE A 505 -8.63 35.95 -16.26
C ILE A 505 -9.17 37.13 -17.09
N GLU A 506 -10.21 36.90 -17.89
CA GLU A 506 -10.98 37.92 -18.59
C GLU A 506 -12.47 37.81 -18.23
N ASN A 507 -13.10 38.92 -17.80
CA ASN A 507 -14.51 38.95 -17.39
C ASN A 507 -14.90 37.87 -16.35
N ASN A 508 -14.03 37.63 -15.36
CA ASN A 508 -14.16 36.58 -14.34
C ASN A 508 -14.11 35.13 -14.87
N VAL A 509 -13.62 34.92 -16.10
CA VAL A 509 -13.38 33.60 -16.67
C VAL A 509 -11.87 33.40 -16.79
N LEU A 510 -11.35 32.33 -16.20
CA LEU A 510 -9.99 31.86 -16.43
C LEU A 510 -9.90 31.31 -17.86
N ASN A 511 -8.97 31.85 -18.65
CA ASN A 511 -8.77 31.43 -20.03
C ASN A 511 -8.32 29.95 -20.13
N ASP A 512 -8.23 29.45 -21.36
CA ASP A 512 -7.85 28.08 -21.67
C ASP A 512 -6.50 27.69 -21.02
N LEU A 513 -6.51 26.59 -20.28
CA LEU A 513 -5.35 26.01 -19.61
C LEU A 513 -4.29 25.55 -20.63
N SER A 514 -3.05 25.42 -20.17
CA SER A 514 -1.92 24.98 -20.99
C SER A 514 -1.65 23.50 -20.74
N ALA A 515 -1.31 22.83 -21.84
CA ALA A 515 -1.14 21.39 -21.87
C ALA A 515 0.28 20.97 -21.43
N TYR A 516 0.35 19.92 -20.62
CA TYR A 516 1.56 19.18 -20.31
C TYR A 516 1.45 17.77 -20.86
N THR A 517 2.53 17.28 -21.46
CA THR A 517 2.61 15.91 -22.02
C THR A 517 3.99 15.32 -21.77
N TRP A 518 4.10 14.00 -21.91
CA TRP A 518 5.32 13.23 -21.74
C TRP A 518 5.41 12.08 -22.74
N ASP A 519 6.58 11.47 -22.87
CA ASP A 519 6.75 10.27 -23.70
C ASP A 519 6.26 9.03 -22.97
N ASP A 520 5.64 8.10 -23.69
CA ASP A 520 5.27 6.79 -23.14
C ASP A 520 6.53 5.99 -22.75
N TRP A 521 6.41 5.12 -21.76
CA TRP A 521 7.48 4.18 -21.41
C TRP A 521 6.96 2.75 -21.23
N ASP A 522 7.81 1.80 -21.62
CA ASP A 522 7.61 0.35 -21.38
C ASP A 522 8.64 -0.24 -20.42
N LEU A 523 9.73 0.50 -20.18
CA LEU A 523 10.73 0.17 -19.19
C LEU A 523 10.90 1.41 -18.32
N PRO A 524 10.55 1.34 -17.02
CA PRO A 524 10.75 2.48 -16.13
C PRO A 524 12.23 2.78 -15.98
N GLU A 525 12.58 4.06 -15.88
CA GLU A 525 13.84 4.44 -15.27
C GLU A 525 13.71 4.26 -13.74
N TYR A 526 14.81 3.87 -13.11
CA TYR A 526 14.84 3.67 -11.66
C TYR A 526 16.24 3.89 -11.13
N GLN A 527 16.33 4.20 -9.83
CA GLN A 527 17.58 4.27 -9.10
C GLN A 527 17.44 3.52 -7.78
N GLU A 528 18.36 2.60 -7.53
CA GLU A 528 18.42 1.87 -6.26
C GLU A 528 18.85 2.80 -5.13
N ARG A 529 18.13 2.78 -4.01
CA ARG A 529 18.45 3.51 -2.79
C ARG A 529 18.06 2.71 -1.56
N LEU A 530 18.92 2.71 -0.56
CA LEU A 530 18.58 2.17 0.77
C LEU A 530 17.71 3.19 1.52
N LYS A 531 16.58 2.71 2.05
CA LYS A 531 15.65 3.53 2.84
C LYS A 531 16.24 3.89 4.21
N GLN A 532 15.69 4.90 4.88
CA GLN A 532 16.06 5.19 6.27
C GLN A 532 15.88 3.95 7.18
N SER A 533 14.85 3.13 6.93
CA SER A 533 14.61 1.87 7.63
C SER A 533 15.77 0.89 7.53
N TYR A 534 16.50 0.84 6.41
CA TYR A 534 17.64 -0.06 6.27
C TYR A 534 18.70 0.21 7.34
N TYR A 535 19.06 1.47 7.57
CA TYR A 535 20.11 1.82 8.52
C TYR A 535 19.66 1.59 9.97
N ILE A 536 18.38 1.81 10.27
CA ILE A 536 17.81 1.47 11.59
C ILE A 536 17.89 -0.04 11.85
N ILE A 537 17.55 -0.84 10.84
CA ILE A 537 17.63 -2.31 10.93
C ILE A 537 19.08 -2.81 10.95
N GLN A 538 19.99 -2.13 10.27
CA GLN A 538 21.41 -2.41 10.35
C GLN A 538 21.90 -2.24 11.80
N ASP A 539 21.60 -1.10 12.42
CA ASP A 539 21.99 -0.81 13.81
C ASP A 539 21.40 -1.86 14.78
N LEU A 540 20.14 -2.27 14.60
CA LEU A 540 19.48 -3.32 15.39
C LEU A 540 20.24 -4.66 15.38
N PHE A 541 20.88 -5.02 14.26
CA PHE A 541 21.60 -6.29 14.11
C PHE A 541 23.12 -6.19 14.34
N GLU A 542 23.65 -4.99 14.62
CA GLU A 542 25.05 -4.84 15.04
C GLU A 542 25.26 -5.18 16.52
N ASP A 543 24.22 -5.02 17.34
CA ASP A 543 24.16 -5.40 18.77
C ASP A 543 23.92 -6.91 18.97
#